data_AF-A0A2C0ZWU3-F1
#
_entry.id   AF-A0A2C0ZWU3-F1
#
_cell.length_a   1.000
_cell.length_b   1.000
_cell.length_c   1.000
_cell.angle_alpha   90.00
_cell.angle_beta   90.00
_cell.angle_gamma   90.00
#
_symmetry.space_group_name_H-M   'P 1'
#
loop_
_entity.id
_entity.type
_entity.pdbx_description
1 polymer ?
#
loop_
_entity_poly.entity_id
_entity_poly.type
_entity_poly.pdbx_seq_one_letter_code
_entity_poly.pdbx_strand_id
1 'polypeptide(L)'
;MKTIEQIKELVTKAQDLQHNSTKEYRVLQDAFNLKKSEIQLNRDYTLEGKKKLTDSLRSKKTIELMQLSRNQSKMFKELLNEAKKEAENIVHSKSPKVDPVKEERFKQRLAEVKTEVLLSDAKKGKQILSDFLKTVDEQAFASEIKNEFSALVGPILADAGQDAREYRIDLSKMFEEVKVRSMSPEALEAMRIAEYAGAAIGNDFFLPIVVEKSGENLGELASKFVNKPEQYFELFPEDAKYNPNGLKTMEEINEERDAMIE
;
A
#
# COMPACT_ATOMS: atom_id res chain seq x y z
N MET A 1 7.01 19.05 3.89
CA MET A 1 6.19 18.20 4.78
C MET A 1 4.74 18.52 4.46
N LYS A 2 4.00 17.54 3.95
CA LYS A 2 2.58 17.70 3.65
C LYS A 2 1.73 17.70 4.92
N THR A 3 0.56 18.33 4.88
CA THR A 3 -0.43 18.24 5.97
C THR A 3 -1.15 16.90 5.92
N ILE A 4 -1.78 16.49 7.03
CA ILE A 4 -2.57 15.26 7.08
C ILE A 4 -3.65 15.20 5.98
N GLU A 5 -4.30 16.32 5.67
CA GLU A 5 -5.32 16.40 4.61
C GLU A 5 -4.74 16.21 3.21
N GLN A 6 -3.55 16.76 2.94
CA GLN A 6 -2.85 16.54 1.67
C GLN A 6 -2.40 15.08 1.51
N ILE A 7 -2.05 14.40 2.61
CA ILE A 7 -1.69 12.98 2.58
C ILE A 7 -2.94 12.13 2.31
N LYS A 8 -4.08 12.45 2.95
CA LYS A 8 -5.37 11.82 2.66
C LYS A 8 -5.75 11.96 1.19
N GLU A 9 -5.54 13.13 0.60
CA GLU A 9 -5.80 13.37 -0.82
C GLU A 9 -4.97 12.46 -1.74
N LEU A 10 -3.71 12.16 -1.40
CA LEU A 10 -2.90 11.20 -2.17
C LEU A 10 -3.49 9.80 -2.12
N VAL A 11 -3.97 9.36 -0.94
CA VAL A 11 -4.63 8.06 -0.76
C VAL A 11 -5.93 8.01 -1.57
N THR A 12 -6.76 9.05 -1.48
CA THR A 12 -8.00 9.15 -2.26
C THR A 12 -7.71 9.09 -3.76
N LYS A 13 -6.71 9.83 -4.26
CA LYS A 13 -6.30 9.77 -5.68
C LYS A 13 -5.86 8.37 -6.09
N ALA A 14 -5.13 7.66 -5.23
CA ALA A 14 -4.75 6.27 -5.51
C ALA A 14 -5.98 5.34 -5.59
N GLN A 15 -6.91 5.47 -4.64
CA GLN A 15 -8.17 4.72 -4.65
C GLN A 15 -9.00 5.03 -5.91
N ASP A 16 -9.08 6.30 -6.31
CA ASP A 16 -9.78 6.74 -7.52
C ASP A 16 -9.16 6.13 -8.78
N LEU A 17 -7.82 6.06 -8.88
CA LEU A 17 -7.16 5.37 -10.00
C LEU A 17 -7.56 3.89 -10.05
N GLN A 18 -7.56 3.22 -8.90
CA GLN A 18 -7.96 1.82 -8.82
C GLN A 18 -9.43 1.62 -9.18
N HIS A 19 -10.33 2.47 -8.68
CA HIS A 19 -11.75 2.40 -8.97
C HIS A 19 -12.04 2.65 -10.46
N ASN A 20 -11.40 3.67 -11.03
CA ASN A 20 -11.56 4.04 -12.44
C ASN A 20 -10.88 3.05 -13.40
N SER A 21 -9.98 2.19 -12.93
CA SER A 21 -9.32 1.16 -13.75
C SER A 21 -10.31 0.26 -14.50
N THR A 22 -11.46 -0.05 -13.89
CA THR A 22 -12.50 -0.87 -14.52
C THR A 22 -13.13 -0.15 -15.71
N LYS A 23 -13.29 1.19 -15.62
CA LYS A 23 -13.80 2.01 -16.71
C LYS A 23 -12.81 2.07 -17.86
N GLU A 24 -11.53 2.28 -17.57
CA GLU A 24 -10.46 2.29 -18.58
C GLU A 24 -10.36 0.94 -19.31
N TYR A 25 -10.42 -0.16 -18.56
CA TYR A 25 -10.47 -1.51 -19.15
C TYR A 25 -11.70 -1.69 -20.06
N ARG A 26 -12.88 -1.20 -19.64
CA ARG A 26 -14.10 -1.29 -20.46
C ARG A 26 -13.93 -0.56 -21.79
N VAL A 27 -13.32 0.63 -21.81
CA VAL A 27 -13.05 1.36 -23.05
C VAL A 27 -12.16 0.53 -23.99
N LEU A 28 -11.13 -0.14 -23.47
CA LEU A 28 -10.28 -1.03 -24.25
C LEU A 28 -11.07 -2.24 -24.78
N GLN A 29 -11.90 -2.85 -23.94
CA GLN A 29 -12.76 -3.99 -24.28
C GLN A 29 -13.76 -3.63 -25.39
N ASP A 30 -14.42 -2.48 -25.29
CA ASP A 30 -15.40 -2.01 -26.29
C ASP A 30 -14.72 -1.78 -27.64
N ALA A 31 -13.52 -1.17 -27.64
CA ALA A 31 -12.72 -0.98 -28.85
C ALA A 31 -12.28 -2.32 -29.48
N PHE A 32 -11.93 -3.32 -28.67
CA PHE A 32 -11.62 -4.66 -29.15
C PHE A 32 -12.85 -5.33 -29.79
N ASN A 33 -13.99 -5.30 -29.10
CA ASN A 33 -15.22 -5.94 -29.57
C ASN A 33 -15.74 -5.31 -30.88
N LEU A 34 -15.66 -3.98 -31.01
CA LEU A 34 -16.03 -3.28 -32.23
C LEU A 34 -15.20 -3.75 -33.43
N LYS A 35 -13.86 -3.69 -33.31
CA LYS A 35 -12.96 -4.13 -34.39
C LYS A 35 -13.08 -5.62 -34.71
N LYS A 36 -13.24 -6.46 -33.68
CA LYS A 36 -13.48 -7.89 -33.87
C LYS A 36 -14.76 -8.12 -34.67
N SER A 37 -15.84 -7.39 -34.37
CA SER A 37 -17.09 -7.46 -35.13
C SER A 37 -16.90 -7.06 -36.59
N GLU A 38 -16.17 -5.97 -36.86
CA GLU A 38 -15.84 -5.53 -38.22
C GLU A 38 -15.10 -6.62 -39.02
N ILE A 39 -14.08 -7.25 -38.43
CA ILE A 39 -13.35 -8.37 -39.05
C ILE A 39 -14.29 -9.54 -39.36
N GLN A 40 -15.17 -9.90 -38.43
CA GLN A 40 -16.07 -11.04 -38.57
C GLN A 40 -17.16 -10.81 -39.62
N LEU A 41 -17.68 -9.59 -39.72
CA LEU A 41 -18.74 -9.21 -40.65
C LEU A 41 -18.23 -8.91 -42.06
N ASN A 42 -16.94 -8.62 -42.23
CA ASN A 42 -16.36 -8.38 -43.55
C ASN A 42 -16.46 -9.65 -44.43
N ARG A 43 -17.09 -9.51 -45.60
CA ARG A 43 -17.30 -10.62 -46.55
C ARG A 43 -16.08 -10.88 -47.43
N ASP A 44 -15.16 -9.92 -47.51
CA ASP A 44 -13.98 -10.00 -48.36
C ASP A 44 -12.85 -10.82 -47.73
N TYR A 45 -12.93 -11.10 -46.42
CA TYR A 45 -11.95 -11.93 -45.72
C TYR A 45 -12.32 -13.41 -45.73
N THR A 46 -11.34 -14.25 -46.01
CA THR A 46 -11.45 -15.71 -45.84
C THR A 46 -11.61 -16.08 -44.37
N LEU A 47 -12.08 -17.30 -44.07
CA LEU A 47 -12.18 -17.79 -42.69
C LEU A 47 -10.82 -17.80 -41.98
N GLU A 48 -9.76 -18.20 -42.68
CA GLU A 48 -8.40 -18.19 -42.15
C GLU A 48 -7.88 -16.76 -41.95
N GLY A 49 -8.12 -15.87 -42.91
CA GLY A 49 -7.78 -14.45 -42.80
C GLY A 49 -8.44 -13.79 -41.59
N LYS A 50 -9.74 -14.03 -41.37
CA LYS A 50 -10.46 -13.55 -40.18
C LYS A 50 -9.83 -14.03 -38.88
N LYS A 51 -9.38 -15.28 -38.83
CA LYS A 51 -8.72 -15.85 -37.66
C LYS A 51 -7.38 -15.14 -37.41
N LYS A 52 -6.51 -15.05 -38.42
CA LYS A 52 -5.20 -14.36 -38.32
C LYS A 52 -5.36 -12.91 -37.87
N LEU A 53 -6.27 -12.15 -38.49
CA LEU A 53 -6.56 -10.76 -38.11
C LEU A 53 -7.12 -10.63 -36.69
N THR A 54 -7.97 -11.56 -36.26
CA THR A 54 -8.50 -11.57 -34.88
C THR A 54 -7.40 -11.86 -33.87
N ASP A 55 -6.48 -12.79 -34.17
CA ASP A 55 -5.37 -13.15 -33.30
C ASP A 55 -4.33 -12.02 -33.21
N SER A 56 -4.05 -11.34 -34.33
CA SER A 56 -3.22 -10.12 -34.40
C SER A 56 -3.84 -8.97 -33.57
N LEU A 57 -5.13 -8.70 -33.77
CA LEU A 57 -5.87 -7.71 -32.97
C LEU A 57 -5.83 -8.03 -31.47
N ARG A 58 -6.00 -9.32 -31.10
CA ARG A 58 -5.93 -9.77 -29.71
C ARG A 58 -4.57 -9.51 -29.08
N SER A 59 -3.50 -9.85 -29.80
CA SER A 59 -2.12 -9.64 -29.35
C SER A 59 -1.85 -8.14 -29.12
N LYS A 60 -2.20 -7.30 -30.10
CA LYS A 60 -2.11 -5.84 -30.00
C LYS A 60 -2.86 -5.27 -28.79
N LYS A 61 -4.11 -5.71 -28.57
CA LYS A 61 -4.91 -5.25 -27.42
C LYS A 61 -4.41 -5.79 -26.08
N THR A 62 -3.77 -6.95 -26.07
CA THR A 62 -3.07 -7.46 -24.87
C THR A 62 -1.90 -6.56 -24.51
N ILE A 63 -1.06 -6.18 -25.48
CA ILE A 63 0.07 -5.27 -25.26
C ILE A 63 -0.43 -3.92 -24.75
N GLU A 64 -1.46 -3.34 -25.38
CA GLU A 64 -2.09 -2.10 -24.92
C GLU A 64 -2.57 -2.18 -23.45
N LEU A 65 -3.20 -3.30 -23.07
CA LEU A 65 -3.64 -3.54 -21.70
C LEU A 65 -2.45 -3.64 -20.73
N MET A 66 -1.37 -4.31 -21.10
CA MET A 66 -0.17 -4.41 -20.26
C MET A 66 0.50 -3.04 -20.07
N GLN A 67 0.55 -2.21 -21.11
CA GLN A 67 1.07 -0.85 -21.01
C GLN A 67 0.20 0.04 -20.11
N LEU A 68 -1.12 0.00 -20.30
CA LEU A 68 -2.08 0.68 -19.44
C LEU A 68 -1.90 0.23 -17.98
N SER A 69 -1.87 -1.08 -17.76
CA SER A 69 -1.67 -1.66 -16.43
C SER A 69 -0.39 -1.19 -15.78
N ARG A 70 0.73 -1.23 -16.51
CA ARG A 70 2.03 -0.80 -16.00
C ARG A 70 2.00 0.64 -15.52
N ASN A 71 1.49 1.53 -16.35
CA ASN A 71 1.44 2.95 -16.04
C ASN A 71 0.54 3.23 -14.85
N GLN A 72 -0.68 2.67 -14.84
CA GLN A 72 -1.66 2.88 -13.77
C GLN A 72 -1.18 2.28 -12.43
N SER A 73 -0.67 1.05 -12.45
CA SER A 73 -0.11 0.38 -11.26
C SER A 73 1.09 1.13 -10.70
N LYS A 74 1.95 1.69 -11.56
CA LYS A 74 3.08 2.51 -11.15
C LYS A 74 2.61 3.79 -10.48
N MET A 75 1.71 4.55 -11.11
CA MET A 75 1.15 5.79 -10.53
C MET A 75 0.45 5.53 -9.18
N PHE A 76 -0.32 4.45 -9.10
CA PHE A 76 -0.97 4.00 -7.86
C PHE A 76 0.05 3.76 -6.74
N LYS A 77 1.10 2.98 -7.02
CA LYS A 77 2.17 2.69 -6.05
C LYS A 77 2.98 3.93 -5.69
N GLU A 78 3.24 4.84 -6.63
CA GLU A 78 3.94 6.10 -6.37
C GLU A 78 3.16 6.98 -5.39
N LEU A 79 1.85 7.16 -5.61
CA LEU A 79 0.98 7.93 -4.72
C LEU A 79 0.93 7.34 -3.31
N LEU A 80 0.80 6.01 -3.19
CA LEU A 80 0.77 5.35 -1.89
C LEU A 80 2.13 5.38 -1.17
N ASN A 81 3.24 5.21 -1.91
CA ASN A 81 4.58 5.34 -1.34
C ASN A 81 4.84 6.77 -0.84
N GLU A 82 4.40 7.78 -1.60
CA GLU A 82 4.51 9.17 -1.18
C GLU A 82 3.64 9.45 0.06
N ALA A 83 2.39 8.97 0.07
CA ALA A 83 1.50 9.10 1.22
C ALA A 83 2.08 8.45 2.47
N LYS A 84 2.59 7.22 2.33
CA LYS A 84 3.26 6.48 3.42
C LYS A 84 4.46 7.25 3.96
N LYS A 85 5.35 7.71 3.08
CA LYS A 85 6.55 8.46 3.46
C LYS A 85 6.22 9.75 4.20
N GLU A 86 5.29 10.55 3.69
CA GLU A 86 4.89 11.80 4.35
C GLU A 86 4.17 11.55 5.68
N ALA A 87 3.38 10.48 5.77
CA ALA A 87 2.75 10.08 7.02
C ALA A 87 3.78 9.62 8.08
N GLU A 88 4.76 8.82 7.69
CA GLU A 88 5.88 8.44 8.57
C GLU A 88 6.66 9.67 9.08
N ASN A 89 6.85 10.69 8.25
CA ASN A 89 7.46 11.95 8.68
C ASN A 89 6.65 12.66 9.78
N ILE A 90 5.32 12.63 9.72
CA ILE A 90 4.45 13.17 10.80
C ILE A 90 4.58 12.32 12.07
N VAL A 91 4.53 11.00 11.95
CA VAL A 91 4.65 10.06 13.09
C VAL A 91 5.96 10.25 13.85
N HIS A 92 7.04 10.52 13.12
CA HIS A 92 8.38 10.72 13.68
C HIS A 92 8.74 12.18 13.96
N SER A 93 7.79 13.10 13.81
CA SER A 93 8.00 14.51 14.16
C SER A 93 8.24 14.65 15.68
N LYS A 94 9.12 15.58 16.06
CA LYS A 94 9.49 15.79 17.47
C LYS A 94 8.27 16.28 18.26
N SER A 95 8.05 15.70 19.44
CA SER A 95 7.06 16.18 20.39
C SER A 95 7.31 17.65 20.76
N PRO A 96 6.25 18.42 21.08
CA PRO A 96 6.39 19.81 21.50
C PRO A 96 7.31 19.93 22.72
N LYS A 97 8.07 21.04 22.79
CA LYS A 97 8.93 21.32 23.94
C LYS A 97 8.07 21.58 25.18
N VAL A 98 8.42 20.93 26.28
CA VAL A 98 7.78 21.15 27.59
C VAL A 98 8.50 22.27 28.32
N ASP A 99 7.80 22.87 29.29
CA ASP A 99 8.41 23.78 30.26
C ASP A 99 9.61 23.10 30.98
N PRO A 100 10.79 23.74 31.06
CA PRO A 100 11.99 23.15 31.64
C PRO A 100 11.82 22.71 33.11
N VAL A 101 11.03 23.44 33.90
CA VAL A 101 10.82 23.11 35.33
C VAL A 101 9.94 21.88 35.46
N LYS A 102 8.90 21.75 34.63
CA LYS A 102 8.11 20.51 34.55
C LYS A 102 8.97 19.33 34.10
N GLU A 103 9.82 19.53 33.10
CA GLU A 103 10.71 18.49 32.58
C GLU A 103 11.68 17.99 33.65
N GLU A 104 12.29 18.89 34.42
CA GLU A 104 13.19 18.51 35.52
C GLU A 104 12.46 17.71 36.61
N ARG A 105 11.27 18.16 37.03
CA ARG A 105 10.44 17.44 38.02
C ARG A 105 10.04 16.06 37.52
N PHE A 106 9.67 15.96 36.24
CA PHE A 106 9.34 14.70 35.61
C PHE A 106 10.53 13.73 35.63
N LYS A 107 11.72 14.19 35.23
CA LYS A 107 12.94 13.37 35.24
C LYS A 107 13.33 12.89 36.64
N GLN A 108 13.21 13.76 37.65
CA GLN A 108 13.42 13.37 39.04
C GLN A 108 12.42 12.28 39.46
N ARG A 109 11.12 12.48 39.20
CA ARG A 109 10.10 11.49 39.55
C ARG A 109 10.27 10.18 38.79
N LEU A 110 10.67 10.22 37.52
CA LEU A 110 10.95 9.04 36.72
C LEU A 110 12.12 8.23 37.29
N ALA A 111 13.19 8.90 37.73
CA ALA A 111 14.32 8.25 38.39
C ALA A 111 13.92 7.61 39.74
N GLU A 112 13.09 8.29 40.53
CA GLU A 112 12.51 7.73 41.74
C GLU A 112 11.68 6.47 41.44
N VAL A 113 10.77 6.55 40.46
CA VAL A 113 9.91 5.42 40.07
C VAL A 113 10.72 4.22 39.58
N LYS A 114 11.77 4.44 38.77
CA LYS A 114 12.69 3.36 38.38
C LYS A 114 13.30 2.65 39.60
N THR A 115 13.70 3.43 40.60
CA THR A 115 14.29 2.91 41.84
C THR A 115 13.24 2.18 42.67
N GLU A 116 12.06 2.75 42.84
CA GLU A 116 10.93 2.15 43.56
C GLU A 116 10.51 0.81 42.93
N VAL A 117 10.45 0.74 41.60
CA VAL A 117 10.13 -0.49 40.85
C VAL A 117 11.24 -1.52 40.99
N LEU A 118 12.51 -1.13 40.88
CA LEU A 118 13.65 -2.03 41.02
C LEU A 118 13.73 -2.69 42.39
N LEU A 119 13.30 -1.98 43.45
CA LEU A 119 13.34 -2.46 44.84
C LEU A 119 12.04 -3.16 45.29
N SER A 120 11.02 -3.23 44.44
CA SER A 120 9.72 -3.79 44.76
C SER A 120 9.53 -5.20 44.19
N ASP A 121 8.64 -5.99 44.80
CA ASP A 121 8.13 -7.22 44.18
C ASP A 121 7.33 -6.91 42.90
N ALA A 122 7.10 -7.92 42.06
CA ALA A 122 6.46 -7.76 40.76
C ALA A 122 5.06 -7.11 40.85
N LYS A 123 4.26 -7.48 41.86
CA LYS A 123 2.90 -6.96 42.03
C LYS A 123 2.93 -5.47 42.37
N LYS A 124 3.77 -5.10 43.33
CA LYS A 124 3.94 -3.71 43.76
C LYS A 124 4.63 -2.87 42.70
N GLY A 125 5.64 -3.39 42.02
CA GLY A 125 6.32 -2.74 40.90
C GLY A 125 5.36 -2.41 39.76
N LYS A 126 4.48 -3.37 39.37
CA LYS A 126 3.41 -3.10 38.40
C LYS A 126 2.47 -1.99 38.86
N GLN A 127 2.09 -1.98 40.14
CA GLN A 127 1.20 -0.97 40.70
C GLN A 127 1.84 0.43 40.67
N ILE A 128 3.11 0.55 41.11
CA ILE A 128 3.87 1.81 41.09
C ILE A 128 3.97 2.36 39.66
N LEU A 129 4.30 1.50 38.70
CA LEU A 129 4.35 1.88 37.29
C LEU A 129 2.98 2.37 36.81
N SER A 130 1.91 1.62 37.08
CA SER A 130 0.54 1.99 36.71
C SER A 130 0.13 3.35 37.29
N ASP A 131 0.42 3.60 38.56
CA ASP A 131 0.06 4.85 39.21
C ASP A 131 0.89 6.03 38.69
N PHE A 132 2.17 5.82 38.40
CA PHE A 132 2.99 6.82 37.74
C PHE A 132 2.44 7.17 36.34
N LEU A 133 2.10 6.18 35.52
CA LEU A 133 1.52 6.41 34.19
C LEU A 133 0.20 7.21 34.20
N LYS A 134 -0.58 7.13 35.28
CA LYS A 134 -1.80 7.94 35.44
C LYS A 134 -1.52 9.43 35.72
N THR A 135 -0.31 9.77 36.16
CA THR A 135 0.09 11.16 36.45
C THR A 135 0.74 11.86 35.25
N VAL A 136 0.91 11.14 34.13
CA VAL A 136 1.62 11.62 32.94
C VAL A 136 0.60 12.16 31.94
N ASP A 137 0.48 13.49 31.93
CA ASP A 137 -0.50 14.20 31.10
C ASP A 137 0.12 14.81 29.83
N GLU A 138 1.44 15.02 29.80
CA GLU A 138 2.15 15.67 28.70
C GLU A 138 2.69 14.63 27.69
N GLN A 139 2.46 14.88 26.40
CA GLN A 139 2.86 13.97 25.31
C GLN A 139 4.37 13.67 25.30
N ALA A 140 5.21 14.68 25.56
CA ALA A 140 6.66 14.51 25.54
C ALA A 140 7.15 13.56 26.67
N PHE A 141 6.50 13.61 27.83
CA PHE A 141 6.81 12.71 28.94
C PHE A 141 6.39 11.28 28.62
N ALA A 142 5.22 11.07 28.03
CA ALA A 142 4.82 9.76 27.53
C ALA A 142 5.82 9.19 26.48
N SER A 143 6.39 10.06 25.64
CA SER A 143 7.44 9.67 24.67
C SER A 143 8.74 9.24 25.36
N GLU A 144 9.17 9.96 26.40
CA GLU A 144 10.34 9.59 27.20
C GLU A 144 10.12 8.25 27.92
N ILE A 145 8.96 8.05 28.54
CA ILE A 145 8.58 6.78 29.18
C ILE A 145 8.57 5.64 28.16
N LYS A 146 8.00 5.85 26.96
CA LYS A 146 7.99 4.84 25.90
C LYS A 146 9.41 4.35 25.57
N ASN A 147 10.37 5.27 25.51
CA ASN A 147 11.77 4.94 25.19
C ASN A 147 12.47 4.18 26.34
N GLU A 148 12.05 4.44 27.58
CA GLU A 148 12.62 3.79 28.77
C GLU A 148 11.77 2.64 29.31
N PHE A 149 10.67 2.29 28.62
CA PHE A 149 9.67 1.35 29.13
C PHE A 149 10.28 -0.02 29.41
N SER A 150 11.20 -0.48 28.56
CA SER A 150 11.93 -1.73 28.76
C SER A 150 12.70 -1.78 30.08
N ALA A 151 13.31 -0.67 30.48
CA ALA A 151 14.05 -0.55 31.75
C ALA A 151 13.10 -0.52 32.96
N LEU A 152 11.89 0.03 32.81
CA LEU A 152 10.87 0.04 33.84
C LEU A 152 10.26 -1.36 34.06
N VAL A 153 10.02 -2.13 32.99
CA VAL A 153 9.35 -3.43 33.10
C VAL A 153 10.29 -4.61 33.34
N GLY A 154 11.58 -4.47 33.01
CA GLY A 154 12.59 -5.52 33.19
C GLY A 154 12.64 -6.09 34.61
N PRO A 155 12.76 -5.26 35.66
CA PRO A 155 12.77 -5.73 37.05
C PRO A 155 11.48 -6.47 37.45
N ILE A 156 10.32 -5.97 37.02
CA ILE A 156 9.01 -6.58 37.33
C ILE A 156 8.92 -7.99 36.74
N LEU A 157 9.34 -8.16 35.48
CA LEU A 157 9.30 -9.44 34.80
C LEU A 157 10.34 -10.43 35.35
N ALA A 158 11.49 -9.93 35.82
CA ALA A 158 12.52 -10.76 36.43
C ALA A 158 12.06 -11.32 37.79
N ASP A 159 11.42 -10.49 38.61
CA ASP A 159 10.90 -10.90 39.92
C ASP A 159 9.67 -11.84 39.81
N ALA A 160 8.81 -11.64 38.81
CA ALA A 160 7.59 -12.44 38.62
C ALA A 160 7.83 -13.94 38.38
N GLY A 161 9.04 -14.36 37.98
CA GLY A 161 9.40 -15.77 37.83
C GLY A 161 8.42 -16.56 36.94
N GLN A 162 7.70 -17.53 37.53
CA GLN A 162 6.74 -18.37 36.81
C GLN A 162 5.47 -17.62 36.37
N ASP A 163 5.11 -16.53 37.05
CA ASP A 163 3.92 -15.73 36.75
C ASP A 163 4.18 -14.68 35.66
N ALA A 164 5.40 -14.58 35.14
CA ALA A 164 5.82 -13.55 34.19
C ALA A 164 4.92 -13.46 32.94
N ARG A 165 4.24 -14.55 32.55
CA ARG A 165 3.30 -14.54 31.42
C ARG A 165 2.11 -13.61 31.66
N GLU A 166 1.53 -13.61 32.86
CA GLU A 166 0.39 -12.75 33.19
C GLU A 166 0.83 -11.28 33.20
N TYR A 167 1.95 -10.98 33.86
CA TYR A 167 2.54 -9.64 33.88
C TYR A 167 2.88 -9.11 32.49
N ARG A 168 3.38 -9.95 31.57
CA ARG A 168 3.63 -9.51 30.18
C ARG A 168 2.37 -8.99 29.48
N ILE A 169 1.21 -9.60 29.72
CA ILE A 169 -0.05 -9.17 29.09
C ILE A 169 -0.44 -7.78 29.60
N ASP A 170 -0.39 -7.58 30.92
CA ASP A 170 -0.73 -6.30 31.54
C ASP A 170 0.25 -5.19 31.14
N LEU A 171 1.55 -5.50 31.17
CA LEU A 171 2.61 -4.54 30.81
C LEU A 171 2.57 -4.20 29.31
N SER A 172 2.19 -5.14 28.45
CA SER A 172 1.96 -4.86 27.02
C SER A 172 0.79 -3.90 26.82
N LYS A 173 -0.31 -4.05 27.57
CA LYS A 173 -1.43 -3.09 27.51
C LYS A 173 -0.99 -1.69 27.96
N MET A 174 -0.25 -1.60 29.07
CA MET A 174 0.31 -0.34 29.55
C MET A 174 1.25 0.30 28.51
N PHE A 175 2.08 -0.51 27.84
CA PHE A 175 2.95 -0.01 26.77
C PHE A 175 2.16 0.59 25.61
N GLU A 176 1.11 -0.10 25.14
CA GLU A 176 0.27 0.42 24.05
C GLU A 176 -0.45 1.71 24.47
N GLU A 177 -0.91 1.83 25.71
CA GLU A 177 -1.47 3.09 26.23
C GLU A 177 -0.44 4.23 26.22
N VAL A 178 0.78 3.98 26.69
CA VAL A 178 1.86 4.97 26.68
C VAL A 178 2.24 5.36 25.25
N LYS A 179 2.32 4.38 24.35
CA LYS A 179 2.60 4.60 22.93
C LYS A 179 1.55 5.52 22.30
N VAL A 180 0.26 5.26 22.53
CA VAL A 180 -0.83 6.12 22.04
C VAL A 180 -0.75 7.53 22.64
N ARG A 181 -0.54 7.66 23.96
CA ARG A 181 -0.41 8.98 24.62
C ARG A 181 0.85 9.74 24.19
N SER A 182 1.89 9.05 23.72
CA SER A 182 3.11 9.67 23.19
C SER A 182 2.93 10.29 21.82
N MET A 183 1.83 10.00 21.13
CA MET A 183 1.52 10.49 19.80
C MET A 183 0.48 11.62 19.86
N SER A 184 0.62 12.61 18.99
CA SER A 184 -0.43 13.61 18.78
C SER A 184 -1.61 12.96 18.04
N PRO A 185 -2.83 13.51 18.10
CA PRO A 185 -3.95 13.04 17.29
C PRO A 185 -3.61 12.99 15.79
N GLU A 186 -2.83 13.97 15.32
CA GLU A 186 -2.34 14.02 13.94
C GLU A 186 -1.35 12.88 13.64
N ALA A 187 -0.43 12.56 14.56
CA ALA A 187 0.50 11.44 14.40
C ALA A 187 -0.22 10.08 14.45
N LEU A 188 -1.26 9.92 15.28
CA LEU A 188 -2.07 8.69 15.29
C LEU A 188 -2.79 8.48 13.96
N GLU A 189 -3.37 9.55 13.41
CA GLU A 189 -4.00 9.49 12.09
C GLU A 189 -2.98 9.20 10.99
N ALA A 190 -1.82 9.85 11.04
CA ALA A 190 -0.73 9.59 10.09
C ALA A 190 -0.27 8.12 10.17
N MET A 191 -0.13 7.55 11.37
CA MET A 191 0.22 6.13 11.53
C MET A 191 -0.78 5.21 10.82
N ARG A 192 -2.08 5.46 10.99
CA ARG A 192 -3.13 4.69 10.30
C ARG A 192 -3.04 4.81 8.78
N ILE A 193 -2.75 6.01 8.28
CA ILE A 193 -2.57 6.24 6.84
C ILE A 193 -1.33 5.49 6.33
N ALA A 194 -0.21 5.53 7.06
CA ALA A 194 1.01 4.81 6.68
C ALA A 194 0.80 3.29 6.66
N GLU A 195 0.10 2.74 7.66
CA GLU A 195 -0.27 1.32 7.72
C GLU A 195 -1.18 0.94 6.54
N TYR A 196 -2.23 1.72 6.30
CA TYR A 196 -3.13 1.51 5.16
C TYR A 196 -2.40 1.54 3.83
N ALA A 197 -1.60 2.59 3.58
CA ALA A 197 -0.84 2.73 2.34
C ALA A 197 0.15 1.58 2.16
N GLY A 198 0.83 1.18 3.24
CA GLY A 198 1.73 0.02 3.25
C GLY A 198 1.02 -1.29 2.87
N ALA A 199 -0.17 -1.54 3.41
CA ALA A 199 -0.97 -2.70 3.06
C ALA A 199 -1.48 -2.63 1.60
N ALA A 200 -1.95 -1.47 1.17
CA ALA A 200 -2.50 -1.27 -0.17
C ALA A 200 -1.47 -1.41 -1.30
N ILE A 201 -0.19 -1.05 -1.07
CA ILE A 201 0.90 -1.26 -2.04
C ILE A 201 1.09 -2.73 -2.40
N GLY A 202 0.82 -3.64 -1.45
CA GLY A 202 0.94 -5.08 -1.64
C GLY A 202 -0.24 -5.73 -2.37
N ASN A 203 -1.33 -4.99 -2.57
CA ASN A 203 -2.54 -5.50 -3.21
C ASN A 203 -2.44 -5.39 -4.74
N ASP A 204 -3.21 -6.26 -5.40
CA ASP A 204 -3.42 -6.20 -6.84
C ASP A 204 -4.13 -4.91 -7.25
N PHE A 205 -3.69 -4.29 -8.35
CA PHE A 205 -4.27 -3.05 -8.85
C PHE A 205 -5.66 -3.30 -9.47
N PHE A 206 -5.74 -4.15 -10.50
CA PHE A 206 -7.01 -4.53 -11.09
C PHE A 206 -7.76 -5.53 -10.22
N LEU A 207 -9.07 -5.28 -10.12
CA LEU A 207 -10.00 -6.16 -9.43
C LEU A 207 -10.13 -7.53 -10.14
N PRO A 208 -10.46 -8.61 -9.42
CA PRO A 208 -10.59 -9.95 -9.99
C PRO A 208 -11.51 -10.04 -11.22
N ILE A 209 -12.58 -9.26 -11.25
CA ILE A 209 -13.50 -9.22 -12.40
C ILE A 209 -12.82 -8.71 -13.68
N VAL A 210 -11.90 -7.75 -13.57
CA VAL A 210 -11.13 -7.27 -14.73
C VAL A 210 -10.13 -8.34 -15.17
N VAL A 211 -9.50 -9.03 -14.22
CA VAL A 211 -8.60 -10.16 -14.50
C VAL A 211 -9.32 -11.25 -15.29
N GLU A 212 -10.48 -11.72 -14.79
CA GLU A 212 -11.32 -12.72 -15.45
C GLU A 212 -11.73 -12.27 -16.86
N LYS A 213 -12.30 -11.07 -16.98
CA LYS A 213 -12.77 -10.56 -18.27
C LYS A 213 -11.63 -10.33 -19.26
N SER A 214 -10.45 -9.94 -18.80
CA SER A 214 -9.29 -9.80 -19.68
C SER A 214 -8.90 -11.16 -20.26
N GLY A 215 -8.97 -12.23 -19.46
CA GLY A 215 -8.73 -13.60 -19.91
C GLY A 215 -9.73 -14.08 -20.97
N GLU A 216 -11.02 -13.83 -20.74
CA GLU A 216 -12.08 -14.20 -21.68
C GLU A 216 -11.94 -13.52 -23.05
N ASN A 217 -11.61 -12.22 -23.07
CA ASN A 217 -11.57 -11.44 -24.31
C ASN A 217 -10.22 -11.52 -25.03
N LEU A 218 -9.13 -11.40 -24.27
CA LEU A 218 -7.78 -11.22 -24.77
C LEU A 218 -6.87 -12.44 -24.58
N GLY A 219 -7.36 -13.49 -23.91
CA GLY A 219 -6.64 -14.75 -23.72
C GLY A 219 -5.83 -14.83 -22.43
N GLU A 220 -5.23 -15.99 -22.19
CA GLU A 220 -4.60 -16.36 -20.91
C GLU A 220 -3.46 -15.40 -20.49
N LEU A 221 -2.68 -14.89 -21.45
CA LEU A 221 -1.61 -13.93 -21.14
C LEU A 221 -2.16 -12.67 -20.49
N ALA A 222 -3.33 -12.19 -20.92
CA ALA A 222 -3.95 -11.01 -20.36
C ALA A 222 -4.31 -11.22 -18.88
N SER A 223 -5.06 -12.26 -18.55
CA SER A 223 -5.44 -12.53 -17.15
C SER A 223 -4.24 -12.86 -16.27
N LYS A 224 -3.23 -13.55 -16.80
CA LYS A 224 -2.03 -13.91 -16.04
C LYS A 224 -1.17 -12.69 -15.65
N PHE A 225 -1.08 -11.70 -16.53
CA PHE A 225 -0.13 -10.59 -16.37
C PHE A 225 -0.75 -9.22 -16.13
N VAL A 226 -2.08 -9.06 -16.18
CA VAL A 226 -2.72 -7.73 -16.03
C VAL A 226 -2.41 -7.07 -14.67
N ASN A 227 -2.11 -7.82 -13.61
CA ASN A 227 -1.64 -7.26 -12.32
C ASN A 227 -0.11 -7.32 -12.14
N LYS A 228 0.61 -7.89 -13.11
CA LYS A 228 2.06 -8.07 -13.11
C LYS A 228 2.66 -7.71 -14.49
N PRO A 229 2.40 -6.49 -14.99
CA PRO A 229 2.77 -6.13 -16.36
C PRO A 229 4.29 -6.10 -16.58
N GLU A 230 5.10 -5.85 -15.55
CA GLU A 230 6.56 -5.92 -15.69
C GLU A 230 7.03 -7.34 -16.01
N GLN A 231 6.43 -8.37 -15.39
CA GLN A 231 6.75 -9.77 -15.71
C GLN A 231 6.38 -10.13 -17.16
N TYR A 232 5.35 -9.49 -17.72
CA TYR A 232 5.03 -9.63 -19.14
C TYR A 232 6.14 -9.05 -20.00
N PHE A 233 6.55 -7.80 -19.75
CA PHE A 233 7.59 -7.15 -20.56
C PHE A 233 9.00 -7.72 -20.35
N GLU A 234 9.26 -8.40 -19.23
CA GLU A 234 10.47 -9.21 -19.05
C GLU A 234 10.50 -10.42 -19.99
N LEU A 235 9.35 -11.07 -20.20
CA LEU A 235 9.22 -12.22 -21.10
C LEU A 235 9.09 -11.82 -22.58
N PHE A 236 8.47 -10.66 -22.84
CA PHE A 236 8.19 -10.12 -24.17
C PHE A 236 8.75 -8.68 -24.30
N PRO A 237 10.08 -8.51 -24.34
CA PRO A 237 10.70 -7.17 -24.30
C PRO A 237 10.43 -6.32 -25.55
N GLU A 238 10.19 -6.95 -26.70
CA GLU A 238 9.86 -6.22 -27.94
C GLU A 238 8.50 -5.51 -27.85
N ASP A 239 7.54 -6.09 -27.11
CA ASP A 239 6.22 -5.50 -26.89
C ASP A 239 6.29 -4.20 -26.06
N ALA A 240 7.37 -4.00 -25.30
CA ALA A 240 7.57 -2.76 -24.56
C ALA A 240 7.84 -1.55 -25.48
N LYS A 241 8.31 -1.80 -26.72
CA LYS A 241 8.59 -0.78 -27.74
C LYS A 241 7.38 -0.46 -28.62
N TYR A 242 6.32 -1.27 -28.53
CA TYR A 242 5.11 -1.12 -29.32
C TYR A 242 4.40 0.21 -28.99
N ASN A 243 4.11 1.02 -30.01
CA ASN A 243 3.35 2.27 -29.85
C ASN A 243 1.94 2.10 -30.40
N PRO A 244 0.90 2.05 -29.55
CA PRO A 244 -0.47 1.83 -29.99
C PRO A 244 -1.07 2.98 -30.83
N ASN A 245 -0.44 4.16 -30.83
CA ASN A 245 -0.87 5.32 -31.60
C ASN A 245 -0.15 5.47 -32.96
N GLY A 246 0.66 4.48 -33.37
CA GLY A 246 1.38 4.50 -34.63
C GLY A 246 0.51 4.19 -35.87
N LEU A 247 0.97 4.65 -37.04
CA LEU A 247 0.50 4.17 -38.35
C LEU A 247 0.54 2.64 -38.39
N LYS A 248 -0.33 2.02 -39.22
CA LYS A 248 -0.31 0.56 -39.42
C LYS A 248 1.12 0.10 -39.71
N THR A 249 1.60 -0.92 -39.01
CA THR A 249 2.91 -1.49 -39.30
C THR A 249 2.89 -2.14 -40.68
N MET A 250 4.05 -2.28 -41.33
CA MET A 250 4.13 -2.99 -42.61
C MET A 250 3.65 -4.44 -42.48
N GLU A 251 3.80 -5.03 -41.30
CA GLU A 251 3.28 -6.36 -40.97
C GLU A 251 1.74 -6.38 -40.95
N GLU A 252 1.09 -5.40 -40.32
CA GLU A 252 -0.38 -5.26 -40.34
C GLU A 252 -0.93 -5.06 -41.76
N ILE A 253 -0.23 -4.28 -42.59
CA ILE A 253 -0.61 -4.06 -43.99
C ILE A 253 -0.49 -5.37 -44.80
N ASN A 254 0.56 -6.15 -44.54
CA ASN A 254 0.76 -7.44 -45.20
C ASN A 254 -0.26 -8.47 -44.72
N GLU A 255 -0.56 -8.54 -43.42
CA GLU A 255 -1.60 -9.43 -42.87
C GLU A 255 -2.99 -9.12 -43.43
N GLU A 256 -3.35 -7.84 -43.57
CA GLU A 256 -4.62 -7.44 -44.20
C GLU A 256 -4.65 -7.81 -45.68
N ARG A 257 -3.54 -7.67 -46.40
CA ARG A 257 -3.44 -8.03 -47.81
C ARG A 257 -3.53 -9.54 -48.01
N ASP A 258 -2.83 -10.30 -47.19
CA ASP A 258 -2.81 -11.76 -47.24
C ASP A 258 -4.16 -12.35 -46.78
N ALA A 259 -4.90 -11.65 -45.92
CA ALA A 259 -6.27 -12.03 -45.55
C ALA A 259 -7.30 -11.86 -46.69
N MET A 260 -6.97 -11.09 -47.74
CA MET A 260 -7.81 -10.84 -48.92
C MET A 260 -7.44 -11.69 -50.14
N ILE A 261 -6.25 -12.30 -50.16
CA ILE A 261 -5.72 -13.03 -51.31
C ILE A 261 -5.51 -14.50 -50.93
N GLU A 262 -6.56 -15.30 -51.10
CA GLU A 262 -6.59 -16.76 -51.32
C GLU A 262 -8.03 -17.20 -51.61
#